data_AF-A0A7J4F937-F1
#
_entry.id   AF-A0A7J4F937-F1
#
_cell.length_a   1.000
_cell.length_b   1.000
_cell.length_c   1.000
_cell.angle_alpha   90.00
_cell.angle_beta   90.00
_cell.angle_gamma   90.00
#
_symmetry.space_group_name_H-M   'P 1'
#
loop_
_entity.id
_entity.type
_entity.pdbx_description
1 polymer ?
#
loop_
_entity_poly.entity_id
_entity_poly.type
_entity_poly.pdbx_seq_one_letter_code
_entity_poly.pdbx_strand_id
1 'polypeptide(L)'
;MYRNPNAIGMSSADVVERKDRFPREVLLRYRWTEGLDLAALEIHYVSRGAPADIAVARGSEITDIGRAYLSLGDTAIPYHRIVLIRSGEEFLFERVPARSGGVRDTGPHSG
;
A
#
# COMPACT_ATOMS: atom_id res chain seq x y z
N MET A 1 7.94 21.84 4.09
CA MET A 1 6.51 22.01 3.75
C MET A 1 6.22 21.27 2.45
N TYR A 2 5.52 20.14 2.48
CA TYR A 2 4.90 19.62 1.25
C TYR A 2 3.65 20.44 1.00
N ARG A 3 3.74 21.44 0.11
CA ARG A 3 2.59 22.13 -0.45
C ARG A 3 1.84 21.08 -1.27
N ASN A 4 0.59 20.78 -0.91
CA ASN A 4 -0.26 19.84 -1.62
C ASN A 4 -0.95 20.60 -2.77
N PRO A 5 -0.55 20.45 -4.05
CA PRO A 5 -1.13 21.22 -5.15
C PRO A 5 -2.47 20.67 -5.66
N ASN A 6 -2.97 19.55 -5.13
CA ASN A 6 -4.14 18.85 -5.66
C ASN A 6 -5.31 18.80 -4.67
N ALA A 7 -5.78 19.96 -4.20
CA ALA A 7 -7.08 20.11 -3.55
C ALA A 7 -8.17 20.50 -4.57
N ILE A 8 -8.14 19.90 -5.77
CA ILE A 8 -9.09 20.21 -6.86
C ILE A 8 -9.84 18.91 -7.21
N GLY A 9 -11.04 18.75 -6.66
CA GLY A 9 -12.13 17.96 -7.26
C GLY A 9 -11.90 16.49 -7.60
N MET A 10 -11.15 15.71 -6.80
CA MET A 10 -11.12 14.25 -6.99
C MET A 10 -12.31 13.62 -6.23
N SER A 11 -13.15 12.85 -6.92
CA SER A 11 -14.24 12.13 -6.26
C SER A 11 -13.66 11.03 -5.35
N SER A 12 -14.39 10.62 -4.30
CA SER A 12 -13.97 9.50 -3.45
C SER A 12 -13.64 8.24 -4.27
N ALA A 13 -14.31 8.02 -5.40
CA ALA A 13 -14.04 6.89 -6.29
C ALA A 13 -12.71 7.02 -7.05
N ASP A 14 -12.38 8.21 -7.55
CA ASP A 14 -11.12 8.46 -8.28
C ASP A 14 -9.88 8.35 -7.36
N VAL A 15 -10.06 8.66 -6.07
CA VAL A 15 -9.02 8.50 -5.05
C VAL A 15 -8.79 7.02 -4.77
N VAL A 16 -9.84 6.20 -4.77
CA VAL A 16 -9.81 4.77 -4.47
C VAL A 16 -9.20 3.98 -5.64
N GLU A 17 -9.50 4.33 -6.90
CA GLU A 17 -9.02 3.58 -8.08
C GLU A 17 -7.50 3.71 -8.35
N ARG A 18 -6.80 4.63 -7.66
CA ARG A 18 -5.35 4.78 -7.80
C ARG A 18 -4.58 3.73 -7.00
N LYS A 19 -4.01 2.75 -7.69
CA LYS A 19 -2.96 1.86 -7.15
C LYS A 19 -1.64 2.64 -7.09
N ASP A 20 -1.26 3.14 -5.91
CA ASP A 20 -0.01 3.87 -5.73
C ASP A 20 1.20 2.92 -5.88
N ARG A 21 2.32 3.45 -6.40
CA ARG A 21 3.53 2.65 -6.62
C ARG A 21 4.34 2.44 -5.35
N PHE A 22 4.13 3.26 -4.32
CA PHE A 22 4.90 3.24 -3.09
C PHE A 22 4.00 3.16 -1.85
N PRO A 23 4.34 2.33 -0.85
CA PRO A 23 3.56 2.19 0.39
C PRO A 23 3.28 3.53 1.08
N ARG A 24 4.29 4.41 1.08
CA ARG A 24 4.22 5.73 1.72
C ARG A 24 3.15 6.62 1.11
N GLU A 25 2.95 6.56 -0.21
CA GLU A 25 1.98 7.40 -0.90
C GLU A 25 0.55 7.01 -0.51
N VAL A 26 0.27 5.69 -0.44
CA VAL A 26 -1.01 5.18 0.07
C VAL A 26 -1.28 5.71 1.47
N LEU A 27 -0.30 5.56 2.37
CA LEU A 27 -0.47 5.95 3.77
C LEU A 27 -0.70 7.46 3.92
N LEU A 28 0.04 8.28 3.17
CA LEU A 28 -0.17 9.74 3.20
C LEU A 28 -1.51 10.16 2.61
N ARG A 29 -1.98 9.50 1.54
CA ARG A 29 -3.30 9.76 0.98
C ARG A 29 -4.38 9.51 2.04
N TYR A 30 -4.39 8.35 2.68
CA TYR A 30 -5.34 8.04 3.75
C TYR A 30 -5.19 8.93 4.99
N ARG A 31 -3.98 9.44 5.26
CA ARG A 31 -3.72 10.38 6.37
C ARG A 31 -4.32 11.77 6.15
N TRP A 32 -4.33 12.26 4.91
CA TRP A 32 -4.63 13.66 4.58
C TRP A 32 -5.91 13.86 3.77
N THR A 33 -6.53 12.79 3.26
CA THR A 33 -7.78 12.86 2.51
C THR A 33 -8.97 12.71 3.45
N GLU A 34 -9.87 13.70 3.43
CA GLU A 34 -11.14 13.61 4.15
C GLU A 34 -12.02 12.48 3.58
N GLY A 35 -12.63 11.71 4.46
CA GLY A 35 -13.48 10.56 4.10
C GLY A 35 -12.74 9.23 3.95
N LEU A 36 -11.40 9.22 4.00
CA LEU A 36 -10.60 8.01 4.12
C LEU A 36 -10.16 7.80 5.57
N ASP A 37 -10.27 6.56 6.04
CA ASP A 37 -9.85 6.20 7.39
C ASP A 37 -8.53 5.43 7.35
N LEU A 38 -7.45 6.10 7.81
CA LEU A 38 -6.16 5.43 7.99
C LEU A 38 -6.28 4.25 8.95
N ALA A 39 -7.13 4.33 9.97
CA ALA A 39 -7.29 3.27 10.97
C ALA A 39 -7.84 1.97 10.39
N ALA A 40 -8.58 2.05 9.28
CA ALA A 40 -9.17 0.90 8.59
C ALA A 40 -8.15 0.13 7.71
N LEU A 41 -6.93 0.65 7.53
CA LEU A 41 -5.93 -0.01 6.71
C LEU A 41 -5.30 -1.21 7.39
N GLU A 42 -4.98 -2.23 6.60
CA GLU A 42 -4.17 -3.38 7.00
C GLU A 42 -2.86 -3.38 6.20
N ILE A 43 -1.75 -3.28 6.94
CA ILE A 43 -0.39 -3.21 6.42
C ILE A 43 0.27 -4.57 6.64
N HIS A 44 0.56 -5.26 5.57
CA HIS A 44 1.22 -6.56 5.57
C HIS A 44 2.70 -6.37 5.29
N TYR A 45 3.55 -6.87 6.18
CA TYR A 45 5.00 -6.69 6.10
C TYR A 45 5.78 -7.94 6.50
N VAL A 46 6.98 -8.08 5.95
CA VAL A 46 7.89 -9.18 6.31
C VAL A 46 8.53 -8.91 7.68
N SER A 47 8.31 -9.82 8.63
CA SER A 47 8.91 -9.78 9.97
C SER A 47 10.30 -10.40 10.01
N ARG A 48 11.09 -10.11 11.06
CA ARG A 48 12.39 -10.76 11.32
C ARG A 48 12.15 -12.10 12.02
N GLY A 49 12.03 -13.19 11.26
CA GLY A 49 11.88 -14.54 11.84
C GLY A 49 12.11 -15.69 10.85
N ALA A 50 11.68 -15.53 9.59
CA ALA A 50 11.92 -16.48 8.52
C ALA A 50 11.60 -15.81 7.16
N PRO A 51 12.18 -16.27 6.03
CA PRO A 51 11.65 -15.91 4.73
C PRO A 51 10.17 -16.32 4.67
N ALA A 52 9.30 -15.36 4.38
CA ALA A 52 7.83 -15.50 4.26
C ALA A 52 6.97 -15.37 5.53
N ASP A 53 7.53 -14.97 6.68
CA ASP A 53 6.69 -14.63 7.84
C ASP A 53 6.08 -13.22 7.65
N ILE A 54 4.82 -13.17 7.20
CA ILE A 54 4.07 -11.94 6.98
C ILE A 54 3.33 -11.59 8.27
N ALA A 55 3.71 -10.46 8.87
CA ALA A 55 2.98 -9.84 9.95
C ALA A 55 1.99 -8.81 9.40
N VAL A 56 0.88 -8.63 10.11
CA VAL A 56 -0.16 -7.64 9.79
C VAL A 56 -0.20 -6.61 10.91
N ALA A 57 -0.15 -5.34 10.53
CA ALA A 57 -0.40 -4.21 11.40
C ALA A 57 -1.63 -3.44 10.95
N ARG A 58 -2.39 -2.90 11.89
CA ARG A 58 -3.50 -2.01 11.60
C ARG A 58 -2.99 -0.59 11.45
N GLY A 59 -3.65 0.18 10.58
CA GLY A 59 -3.35 1.59 10.43
C GLY A 59 -3.64 2.40 11.69
N SER A 60 -4.50 1.88 12.59
CA SER A 60 -4.75 2.47 13.91
C SER A 60 -3.53 2.42 14.84
N GLU A 61 -2.55 1.56 14.55
CA GLU A 61 -1.31 1.44 15.32
C GLU A 61 -0.24 2.44 14.83
N ILE A 62 -0.48 3.11 13.70
CA ILE A 62 0.46 4.07 13.12
C ILE A 62 0.55 5.31 13.99
N THR A 63 1.73 5.54 14.54
CA THR A 63 2.05 6.74 15.31
C THR A 63 2.72 7.80 14.46
N ASP A 64 3.53 7.42 13.46
CA ASP A 64 4.20 8.34 12.54
C ASP A 64 4.42 7.74 11.14
N ILE A 65 4.32 8.59 10.12
CA ILE A 65 4.59 8.24 8.71
C ILE A 65 5.87 8.94 8.28
N GLY A 66 6.99 8.28 8.54
CA GLY A 66 8.32 8.80 8.24
C GLY A 66 8.66 8.79 6.75
N ARG A 67 9.87 9.26 6.42
CA ARG A 67 10.37 9.26 5.03
C ARG A 67 10.79 7.87 4.53
N ALA A 68 11.34 7.05 5.42
CA ALA A 68 11.90 5.73 5.07
C ALA A 68 11.27 4.56 5.85
N TYR A 69 10.58 4.86 6.94
CA TYR A 69 9.98 3.89 7.85
C TYR A 69 8.58 4.36 8.28
N LEU A 70 7.74 3.38 8.59
CA LEU A 70 6.45 3.51 9.24
C LEU A 70 6.62 3.20 10.72
N SER A 71 6.17 4.07 11.61
CA SER A 71 6.26 3.86 13.06
C SER A 71 4.92 3.34 13.59
N LEU A 72 4.97 2.21 14.27
CA LEU A 72 3.86 1.57 14.97
C LEU A 72 4.21 1.48 16.46
N GLY A 73 3.73 2.42 17.27
CA GLY A 73 4.20 2.53 18.67
C GLY A 73 5.73 2.60 18.74
N ASP A 74 6.35 1.63 19.41
CA ASP A 74 7.82 1.48 19.54
C ASP A 74 8.50 0.73 18.37
N THR A 75 7.73 0.24 17.39
CA THR A 75 8.25 -0.55 16.27
C THR A 75 8.36 0.30 15.02
N ALA A 76 9.55 0.33 14.39
CA ALA A 76 9.77 0.96 13.10
C ALA A 76 9.86 -0.07 11.97
N ILE A 77 8.97 0.03 10.98
CA ILE A 77 8.89 -0.84 9.81
C ILE A 77 9.43 -0.11 8.58
N PRO A 78 10.54 -0.55 7.98
CA PRO A 78 11.00 0.01 6.71
C PRO A 78 10.01 -0.25 5.58
N TYR A 79 9.76 0.75 4.71
CA TYR A 79 8.79 0.60 3.62
C TYR A 79 9.10 -0.53 2.64
N HIS A 80 10.37 -0.88 2.46
CA HIS A 80 10.76 -2.00 1.59
C HIS A 80 10.32 -3.37 2.12
N ARG A 81 9.92 -3.46 3.39
CA ARG A 81 9.37 -4.68 4.00
C ARG A 81 7.86 -4.79 3.85
N ILE A 82 7.19 -3.69 3.52
CA ILE A 82 5.75 -3.71 3.26
C ILE A 82 5.53 -4.37 1.91
N VAL A 83 4.71 -5.42 1.91
CA VAL A 83 4.40 -6.23 0.73
C VAL A 83 2.98 -6.00 0.24
N LEU A 84 2.06 -5.62 1.12
CA LEU A 84 0.67 -5.40 0.77
C LEU A 84 0.06 -4.35 1.71
N ILE A 85 -0.76 -3.46 1.17
CA ILE A 85 -1.67 -2.59 1.94
C ILE A 85 -3.07 -2.80 1.39
N ARG A 86 -4.03 -3.10 2.26
CA ARG A 86 -5.44 -3.24 1.87
C ARG A 86 -6.37 -2.49 2.81
N SER A 87 -7.54 -2.14 2.29
CA SER A 87 -8.66 -1.57 3.05
C SER A 87 -9.86 -2.50 2.87
N GLY A 88 -10.12 -3.36 3.85
CA GLY A 88 -11.10 -4.42 3.70
C GLY A 88 -10.74 -5.37 2.54
N GLU A 89 -11.59 -5.42 1.52
CA GLU A 89 -11.42 -6.25 0.32
C GLU A 89 -10.56 -5.59 -0.77
N GLU A 90 -10.22 -4.31 -0.61
CA GLU A 90 -9.54 -3.52 -1.64
C GLU A 90 -8.02 -3.50 -1.48
N PHE A 91 -7.30 -3.80 -2.57
CA PHE A 91 -5.84 -3.83 -2.64
C PHE A 91 -5.26 -2.48 -3.09
N LEU A 92 -4.80 -1.68 -2.13
CA LEU A 92 -4.28 -0.32 -2.37
C LEU A 92 -2.82 -0.30 -2.84
N PHE A 93 -2.03 -1.22 -2.32
CA PHE A 93 -0.64 -1.41 -2.70
C PHE A 93 -0.29 -2.88 -2.63
N GLU A 94 0.45 -3.36 -3.61
CA GLU A 94 0.97 -4.72 -3.63
C GLU A 94 2.37 -4.69 -4.26
N ARG A 95 3.33 -5.26 -3.55
CA ARG A 95 4.66 -5.47 -4.06
C ARG A 95 4.61 -6.72 -4.94
N VAL A 96 4.40 -6.53 -6.23
CA VAL A 96 4.51 -7.60 -7.22
C VAL A 96 5.93 -8.17 -7.13
N PRO A 97 6.14 -9.43 -6.69
CA PRO A 97 7.43 -10.05 -6.87
C PRO A 97 7.68 -10.10 -8.37
N ALA A 98 8.83 -9.61 -8.84
CA ALA A 98 9.22 -9.85 -10.21
C ALA A 98 9.13 -11.37 -10.43
N ARG A 99 8.31 -11.81 -11.41
CA ARG A 99 7.84 -13.18 -11.76
C ARG A 99 6.48 -13.50 -11.12
N SER A 100 5.36 -13.34 -11.84
CA SER A 100 5.02 -14.10 -13.05
C SER A 100 4.38 -13.26 -14.17
N GLY A 101 5.17 -12.90 -15.18
CA GLY A 101 4.65 -12.77 -16.54
C GLY A 101 4.72 -14.15 -17.19
N GLY A 102 3.59 -14.68 -17.67
CA GLY A 102 3.58 -16.03 -18.24
C GLY A 102 2.24 -16.61 -18.67
N VAL A 103 1.32 -15.82 -19.23
CA VAL A 103 0.41 -16.33 -20.27
C VAL A 103 0.44 -15.31 -21.41
N ARG A 104 1.32 -15.59 -22.39
CA ARG A 104 1.08 -15.17 -23.76
C ARG A 104 0.30 -16.34 -24.34
N ASP A 105 -1.02 -16.20 -24.41
CA ASP A 105 -1.81 -17.07 -25.28
C ASP A 105 -1.43 -16.67 -26.71
N THR A 106 -0.45 -17.37 -27.26
CA THR A 106 -0.23 -17.39 -28.71
C THR A 106 -1.41 -18.15 -29.28
N GLY A 107 -2.35 -17.41 -29.88
CA GLY A 107 -3.49 -18.01 -30.55
C GLY A 107 -3.04 -19.07 -31.57
N PRO A 108 -3.84 -20.11 -31.81
CA PRO A 108 -3.54 -21.04 -32.88
C PRO A 108 -3.84 -20.38 -34.22
N HIS A 109 -2.79 -19.99 -34.93
CA HIS A 109 -2.82 -19.98 -36.39
C HIS A 109 -2.75 -21.42 -36.90
N SER A 110 -3.75 -21.76 -37.73
CA SER A 110 -3.73 -22.73 -38.82
C SER A 110 -3.90 -24.22 -38.50
N GLY A 111 -5.01 -24.73 -39.03
CA GLY A 111 -5.31 -26.11 -39.37
C GLY A 111 -6.57 -26.12 -40.22
#